data_AF-A0A961NBJ6-F1
#
_entry.id   AF-A0A961NBJ6-F1
#
_cell.length_a   1.000
_cell.length_b   1.000
_cell.length_c   1.000
_cell.angle_alpha   90.00
_cell.angle_beta   90.00
_cell.angle_gamma   90.00
#
_symmetry.space_group_name_H-M   'P 1'
#
loop_
_entity.id
_entity.type
_entity.pdbx_description
1 polymer ?
#
loop_
_entity_poly.entity_id
_entity_poly.type
_entity_poly.pdbx_seq_one_letter_code
_entity_poly.pdbx_strand_id
1 'polypeptide(L)'
;MNIRSNPDTTLPAVTTGPLPSSRKIHVTPEAAPDLRVPLREIILSEGAGEPNLPVYDTSGPYTDPNVVIDVNAGLPRTRLAWVRERGGVEEYDGRVIKPEDNGNVSGKHAAAAFKAHHKPLRGVGDAPITQLEFARAGIITKEMIYVAERENLGRKQILERAEAALADGESFGAAVPAFITPEFVREEIARGRAIIPSNINHAELEPMIIGRNFLVKINANIGNSAVTSSVEEEVDKMVWAIRWGADTVMDLSTGRNIHTTREWILRNAPIPIGTVPIYQALEKCNGDPVKLTWELYRDTL
;
A
#
# COMPACT_ATOMS: atom_id res chain seq x y z
N MET A 1 -8.34 24.44 -0.50
CA MET A 1 -7.96 25.74 0.08
C MET A 1 -6.72 25.46 0.90
N ASN A 2 -5.53 25.80 0.38
CA ASN A 2 -4.25 25.36 0.96
C ASN A 2 -3.90 26.25 2.15
N ILE A 3 -3.65 25.65 3.32
CA ILE A 3 -3.38 26.36 4.57
C ILE A 3 -1.86 26.46 4.78
N ARG A 4 -1.40 27.67 5.14
CA ARG A 4 -0.02 27.95 5.56
C ARG A 4 0.25 27.31 6.93
N SER A 5 1.35 26.56 7.06
CA SER A 5 1.71 25.82 8.27
C SER A 5 2.59 26.63 9.24
N ASN A 6 2.21 26.62 10.52
CA ASN A 6 3.08 26.92 11.66
C ASN A 6 3.69 25.58 12.14
N PRO A 7 5.02 25.39 12.07
CA PRO A 7 5.66 24.09 12.32
C PRO A 7 5.44 23.51 13.72
N ASP A 8 5.04 24.32 14.72
CA ASP A 8 4.82 23.85 16.10
C ASP A 8 3.36 23.52 16.43
N THR A 9 2.39 23.86 15.55
CA THR A 9 0.95 23.71 15.84
C THR A 9 0.08 23.25 14.69
N THR A 10 0.64 23.09 13.47
CA THR A 10 -0.14 22.61 12.33
C THR A 10 0.15 21.14 12.05
N LEU A 11 -0.89 20.31 12.20
CA LEU A 11 -0.93 18.98 11.59
C LEU A 11 -0.51 19.13 10.12
N PRO A 12 0.39 18.28 9.58
CA PRO A 12 0.70 18.32 8.17
C PRO A 12 -0.61 18.17 7.38
N ALA A 13 -0.97 19.24 6.67
CA ALA A 13 -2.26 19.33 6.01
C ALA A 13 -2.19 18.58 4.70
N VAL A 14 -2.50 17.28 4.74
CA VAL A 14 -2.69 16.47 3.53
C VAL A 14 -4.10 16.65 2.98
N THR A 15 -4.26 16.42 1.68
CA THR A 15 -5.60 16.47 1.06
C THR A 15 -6.50 15.35 1.59
N THR A 16 -7.59 15.70 2.26
CA THR A 16 -8.60 14.77 2.77
C THR A 16 -10.01 15.07 2.26
N GLY A 17 -10.95 14.19 2.61
CA GLY A 17 -12.38 14.34 2.35
C GLY A 17 -12.85 13.61 1.09
N PRO A 18 -14.16 13.37 0.98
CA PRO A 18 -14.73 12.61 -0.13
C PRO A 18 -14.37 13.16 -1.51
N LEU A 19 -14.35 12.29 -2.52
CA LEU A 19 -14.30 12.73 -3.92
C LEU A 19 -15.67 13.28 -4.34
N PRO A 20 -15.72 14.26 -5.27
CA PRO A 20 -16.99 14.84 -5.74
C PRO A 20 -17.98 13.76 -6.20
N SER A 21 -19.24 13.93 -5.79
CA SER A 21 -20.35 13.02 -6.11
C SER A 21 -20.08 11.54 -5.80
N SER A 22 -19.18 11.27 -4.86
CA SER A 22 -18.81 9.92 -4.45
C SER A 22 -18.82 9.79 -2.93
N ARG A 23 -19.03 8.57 -2.43
CA ARG A 23 -18.80 8.24 -1.02
C ARG A 23 -17.99 6.96 -0.89
N LYS A 24 -17.15 6.90 0.15
CA LYS A 24 -16.46 5.68 0.55
C LYS A 24 -17.50 4.65 1.00
N ILE A 25 -17.36 3.42 0.54
CA ILE A 25 -18.12 2.27 1.00
C ILE A 25 -17.16 1.13 1.33
N HIS A 26 -17.62 0.21 2.16
CA HIS A 26 -16.87 -0.99 2.49
C HIS A 26 -17.74 -2.21 2.22
N VAL A 27 -17.21 -3.15 1.45
CA VAL A 27 -17.86 -4.45 1.22
C VAL A 27 -17.23 -5.50 2.11
N THR A 28 -18.06 -6.44 2.57
CA THR A 28 -17.65 -7.51 3.48
C THR A 28 -17.66 -8.84 2.73
N PRO A 29 -16.52 -9.55 2.62
CA PRO A 29 -16.47 -10.89 2.06
C PRO A 29 -17.21 -11.88 2.97
N GLU A 30 -17.95 -12.83 2.39
CA GLU A 30 -18.67 -13.86 3.16
C GLU A 30 -17.71 -14.78 3.91
N ALA A 31 -16.57 -15.12 3.28
CA ALA A 31 -15.54 -15.98 3.85
C ALA A 31 -14.74 -15.34 4.99
N ALA A 32 -14.85 -14.02 5.19
CA ALA A 32 -14.15 -13.30 6.25
C ALA A 32 -14.95 -12.05 6.70
N PRO A 33 -15.96 -12.24 7.57
CA PRO A 33 -16.89 -11.19 7.99
C PRO A 33 -16.27 -10.04 8.79
N ASP A 34 -15.03 -10.21 9.27
CA ASP A 34 -14.24 -9.18 9.95
C ASP A 34 -13.53 -8.24 8.96
N LEU A 35 -13.41 -8.61 7.68
CA LEU A 35 -12.79 -7.77 6.67
C LEU A 35 -13.72 -6.65 6.19
N ARG A 36 -13.12 -5.51 5.88
CA ARG A 36 -13.77 -4.35 5.26
C ARG A 36 -12.95 -3.95 4.04
N VAL A 37 -13.46 -4.23 2.86
CA VAL A 37 -12.78 -3.97 1.59
C VAL A 37 -13.31 -2.66 1.01
N PRO A 38 -12.46 -1.63 0.86
CA PRO A 38 -12.88 -0.30 0.48
C PRO A 38 -13.10 -0.22 -1.03
N LEU A 39 -14.18 0.47 -1.37
CA LEU A 39 -14.51 0.95 -2.70
C LEU A 39 -15.02 2.39 -2.55
N ARG A 40 -15.25 3.07 -3.66
CA ARG A 40 -16.15 4.23 -3.66
C ARG A 40 -17.32 3.95 -4.56
N GLU A 41 -18.46 4.49 -4.22
CA GLU A 41 -19.59 4.52 -5.14
C GLU A 41 -19.79 5.93 -5.67
N ILE A 42 -20.06 6.03 -6.97
CA ILE A 42 -20.48 7.25 -7.63
C ILE A 42 -21.98 7.36 -7.49
N ILE A 43 -22.44 8.46 -6.93
CA ILE A 43 -23.85 8.75 -6.72
C ILE A 43 -24.44 9.22 -8.05
N LEU A 44 -25.36 8.43 -8.61
CA LEU A 44 -26.09 8.79 -9.83
C LEU A 44 -27.32 9.63 -9.48
N SER A 45 -27.82 10.38 -10.46
CA SER A 45 -29.06 11.14 -10.28
C SER A 45 -30.25 10.20 -10.16
N GLU A 46 -31.25 10.55 -9.34
CA GLU A 46 -32.45 9.73 -9.14
C GLU A 46 -33.18 9.43 -10.46
N GLY A 47 -33.15 10.37 -11.41
CA GLY A 47 -33.77 10.20 -12.73
C GLY A 47 -33.04 9.24 -13.68
N ALA A 48 -31.86 8.73 -13.33
CA ALA A 48 -31.11 7.79 -14.17
C ALA A 48 -31.74 6.38 -14.20
N GLY A 49 -32.49 6.00 -13.15
CA GLY A 49 -33.09 4.67 -13.06
C GLY A 49 -32.09 3.53 -12.86
N GLU A 50 -30.84 3.85 -12.52
CA GLU A 50 -29.74 2.91 -12.31
C GLU A 50 -29.21 3.01 -10.85
N PRO A 51 -28.71 1.90 -10.27
CA PRO A 51 -28.06 1.95 -8.96
C PRO A 51 -26.74 2.75 -9.03
N ASN A 52 -26.32 3.31 -7.90
CA ASN A 52 -25.00 3.93 -7.76
C ASN A 52 -23.90 2.97 -8.22
N LEU A 53 -22.84 3.50 -8.83
CA LEU A 53 -21.79 2.71 -9.46
C LEU A 53 -20.60 2.50 -8.51
N PRO A 54 -20.36 1.29 -8.00
CA PRO A 54 -19.14 0.98 -7.25
C PRO A 54 -17.94 0.96 -8.20
N VAL A 55 -16.86 1.59 -7.78
CA VAL A 55 -15.58 1.60 -8.51
C VAL A 55 -14.44 1.36 -7.54
N TYR A 56 -13.32 0.90 -8.11
CA TYR A 56 -12.10 0.66 -7.36
C TYR A 56 -11.62 1.97 -6.72
N ASP A 57 -11.13 1.88 -5.49
CA ASP A 57 -10.67 3.05 -4.73
C ASP A 57 -9.40 2.72 -3.93
N THR A 58 -8.33 3.43 -4.27
CA THR A 58 -6.98 3.34 -3.69
C THR A 58 -6.72 4.42 -2.65
N SER A 59 -7.63 5.37 -2.47
CA SER A 59 -7.41 6.56 -1.65
C SER A 59 -7.35 6.29 -0.15
N GLY A 60 -7.63 5.05 0.27
CA GLY A 60 -7.62 4.61 1.66
C GLY A 60 -8.50 5.46 2.58
N PRO A 61 -8.13 5.60 3.88
CA PRO A 61 -8.92 6.33 4.85
C PRO A 61 -9.06 7.84 4.59
N TYR A 62 -8.22 8.43 3.72
CA TYR A 62 -8.19 9.88 3.48
C TYR A 62 -9.47 10.45 2.86
N THR A 63 -10.28 9.62 2.20
CA THR A 63 -11.57 9.99 1.60
C THR A 63 -12.78 9.50 2.39
N ASP A 64 -12.56 8.80 3.51
CA ASP A 64 -13.63 8.39 4.41
C ASP A 64 -13.94 9.54 5.39
N PRO A 65 -15.14 10.14 5.35
CA PRO A 65 -15.49 11.24 6.24
C PRO A 65 -15.62 10.81 7.71
N ASN A 66 -15.65 9.50 8.00
CA ASN A 66 -15.75 8.97 9.36
C ASN A 66 -14.38 8.71 10.00
N VAL A 67 -13.28 8.91 9.26
CA VAL A 67 -11.92 8.71 9.77
C VAL A 67 -11.26 10.06 10.02
N VAL A 68 -10.78 10.27 11.24
CA VAL A 68 -9.94 11.42 11.57
C VAL A 68 -8.49 11.07 11.23
N ILE A 69 -7.91 11.83 10.30
CA ILE A 69 -6.52 11.65 9.87
C ILE A 69 -5.59 12.43 10.79
N ASP A 70 -4.68 11.72 11.45
CA ASP A 70 -3.50 12.30 12.11
C ASP A 70 -2.24 11.65 11.56
N VAL A 71 -1.56 12.37 10.67
CA VAL A 71 -0.36 11.87 10.00
C VAL A 71 0.83 11.67 10.94
N ASN A 72 0.81 12.27 12.15
CA ASN A 72 1.83 12.05 13.17
C ASN A 72 1.64 10.73 13.93
N ALA A 73 0.40 10.26 14.00
CA ALA A 73 0.04 8.96 14.57
C ALA A 73 0.17 7.83 13.53
N GLY A 74 0.08 8.16 12.24
CA GLY A 74 0.01 7.20 11.15
C GLY A 74 -1.40 6.61 11.00
N LEU A 75 -1.57 5.78 9.96
CA LEU A 75 -2.85 5.13 9.70
C LEU A 75 -3.10 3.95 10.66
N PRO A 76 -4.38 3.57 10.87
CA PRO A 76 -4.72 2.38 11.63
C PRO A 76 -4.06 1.11 11.07
N ARG A 77 -3.46 0.30 11.94
CA ARG A 77 -2.71 -0.92 11.60
C ARG A 77 -3.61 -2.16 11.48
N THR A 78 -4.62 -2.08 10.62
CA THR A 78 -5.72 -3.05 10.51
C THR A 78 -5.28 -4.48 10.15
N ARG A 79 -4.17 -4.64 9.42
CA ARG A 79 -3.63 -5.96 9.04
C ARG A 79 -2.84 -6.68 10.13
N LEU A 80 -2.44 -5.97 11.20
CA LEU A 80 -1.54 -6.55 12.21
C LEU A 80 -2.13 -7.83 12.83
N ALA A 81 -3.43 -7.85 13.08
CA ALA A 81 -4.12 -9.01 13.63
C ALA A 81 -4.01 -10.23 12.71
N TRP A 82 -4.15 -10.04 11.39
CA TRP A 82 -4.11 -11.13 10.41
C TRP A 82 -2.74 -11.78 10.36
N VAL A 83 -1.69 -10.95 10.39
CA VAL A 83 -0.29 -11.40 10.41
C VAL A 83 0.05 -12.18 11.68
N ARG A 84 -0.52 -11.80 12.83
CA ARG A 84 -0.34 -12.54 14.10
C ARG A 84 -1.14 -13.83 14.14
N GLU A 85 -2.40 -13.78 13.71
CA GLU A 85 -3.34 -14.91 13.74
C GLU A 85 -2.81 -16.10 12.93
N ARG A 86 -2.24 -15.86 11.74
CA ARG A 86 -1.67 -16.92 10.91
C ARG A 86 -0.40 -17.58 11.49
N GLY A 87 0.25 -16.95 12.47
CA GLY A 87 1.47 -17.45 13.10
C GLY A 87 2.73 -17.34 12.21
N GLY A 88 3.83 -17.94 12.68
CA GLY A 88 5.12 -17.95 11.98
C GLY A 88 5.92 -16.65 12.11
N VAL A 89 5.49 -15.69 12.93
CA VAL A 89 6.20 -14.43 13.17
C VAL A 89 6.44 -14.18 14.66
N GLU A 90 7.49 -13.46 14.98
CA GLU A 90 7.76 -12.93 16.32
C GLU A 90 8.13 -11.45 16.27
N GLU A 91 7.91 -10.74 17.38
CA GLU A 91 8.44 -9.39 17.56
C GLU A 91 9.95 -9.43 17.86
N TYR A 92 10.68 -8.44 17.37
CA TYR A 92 12.08 -8.23 17.74
C TYR A 92 12.39 -6.72 17.85
N ASP A 93 13.56 -6.36 18.36
CA ASP A 93 13.91 -4.96 18.66
C ASP A 93 14.13 -4.08 17.42
N GLY A 94 14.27 -4.67 16.23
CA GLY A 94 14.55 -3.92 15.01
C GLY A 94 16.01 -3.55 14.84
N ARG A 95 16.35 -3.05 13.64
CA ARG A 95 17.66 -2.45 13.36
C ARG A 95 17.72 -1.03 13.93
N VAL A 96 18.76 -0.72 14.69
CA VAL A 96 19.03 0.64 15.15
C VAL A 96 19.34 1.53 13.94
N ILE A 97 18.65 2.67 13.84
CA ILE A 97 18.87 3.67 12.80
C ILE A 97 20.23 4.34 13.04
N LYS A 98 21.07 4.38 12.00
CA LYS A 98 22.41 4.96 12.01
C LYS A 98 22.43 6.31 11.27
N PRO A 99 23.38 7.21 11.56
CA PRO A 99 23.46 8.51 10.87
C PRO A 99 23.50 8.42 9.35
N GLU A 100 24.19 7.42 8.79
CA GLU A 100 24.32 7.21 7.35
C GLU A 100 22.99 6.84 6.67
N ASP A 101 21.99 6.33 7.40
CA ASP A 101 20.67 6.04 6.83
C ASP A 101 19.94 7.30 6.35
N ASN A 102 20.33 8.45 6.90
CA ASN A 102 19.82 9.77 6.55
C ASN A 102 20.89 10.66 5.89
N GLY A 103 22.01 10.09 5.43
CA GLY A 103 23.09 10.85 4.77
C GLY A 103 23.92 11.70 5.74
N ASN A 104 24.08 11.24 6.99
CA ASN A 104 24.90 11.88 8.03
C ASN A 104 24.51 13.34 8.36
N VAL A 105 23.23 13.67 8.19
CA VAL A 105 22.71 15.00 8.51
C VAL A 105 22.42 15.18 10.00
N SER A 106 22.63 16.41 10.50
CA SER A 106 22.37 16.77 11.90
C SER A 106 21.77 18.17 12.02
N GLY A 107 21.22 18.48 13.19
CA GLY A 107 20.67 19.80 13.52
C GLY A 107 19.47 20.18 12.63
N LYS A 108 19.42 21.45 12.19
CA LYS A 108 18.30 22.01 11.42
C LYS A 108 18.02 21.36 10.05
N HIS A 109 18.92 20.51 9.56
CA HIS A 109 18.79 19.80 8.28
C HIS A 109 18.28 18.35 8.45
N ALA A 110 18.20 17.86 9.68
CA ALA A 110 17.63 16.56 9.97
C ALA A 110 16.10 16.66 9.98
N ALA A 111 15.45 15.76 9.25
CA ALA A 111 14.00 15.63 9.31
C ALA A 111 13.55 15.15 10.70
N ALA A 112 12.38 15.61 11.15
CA ALA A 112 11.79 15.14 12.39
C ALA A 112 11.52 13.63 12.31
N ALA A 113 11.97 12.87 13.30
CA ALA A 113 11.68 11.44 13.37
C ALA A 113 10.18 11.21 13.58
N PHE A 114 9.63 10.19 12.92
CA PHE A 114 8.28 9.71 13.18
C PHE A 114 8.22 9.15 14.61
N LYS A 115 7.18 9.48 15.38
CA LYS A 115 7.16 9.20 16.83
C LYS A 115 6.46 7.91 17.21
N ALA A 116 5.47 7.46 16.43
CA ALA A 116 4.69 6.27 16.74
C ALA A 116 5.43 4.99 16.28
N HIS A 117 6.52 4.66 16.97
CA HIS A 117 7.28 3.44 16.69
C HIS A 117 6.56 2.19 17.18
N HIS A 118 6.68 1.11 16.41
CA HIS A 118 6.17 -0.21 16.75
C HIS A 118 7.27 -1.24 16.65
N LYS A 119 7.21 -2.28 17.50
CA LYS A 119 8.13 -3.42 17.36
C LYS A 119 7.89 -4.10 16.01
N PRO A 120 8.93 -4.24 15.17
CA PRO A 120 8.81 -4.97 13.93
C PRO A 120 8.65 -6.47 14.19
N LEU A 121 8.03 -7.13 13.23
CA LEU A 121 7.89 -8.57 13.14
C LEU A 121 8.96 -9.15 12.20
N ARG A 122 9.40 -10.37 12.49
CA ARG A 122 10.22 -11.20 11.61
C ARG A 122 9.66 -12.62 11.54
N GLY A 123 9.96 -13.34 10.47
CA GLY A 123 9.62 -14.77 10.38
C GLY A 123 10.43 -15.62 11.36
N VAL A 124 9.86 -16.71 11.83
CA VAL A 124 10.51 -17.68 12.73
C VAL A 124 10.46 -19.11 12.18
N GLY A 125 11.59 -19.81 12.31
CA GLY A 125 11.73 -21.20 11.84
C GLY A 125 11.45 -21.33 10.34
N ASP A 126 10.81 -22.44 9.98
CA ASP A 126 10.46 -22.79 8.58
C ASP A 126 8.98 -22.49 8.27
N ALA A 127 8.31 -21.68 9.11
CA ALA A 127 6.91 -21.34 8.90
C ALA A 127 6.75 -20.46 7.64
N PRO A 128 5.71 -20.69 6.81
CA PRO A 128 5.42 -19.82 5.67
C PRO A 128 5.24 -18.35 6.07
N ILE A 129 5.81 -17.42 5.30
CA ILE A 129 5.71 -15.97 5.54
C ILE A 129 5.09 -15.25 4.34
N THR A 130 5.47 -15.66 3.14
CA THR A 130 5.09 -15.02 1.90
C THR A 130 3.77 -15.57 1.38
N GLN A 131 3.04 -14.74 0.65
CA GLN A 131 1.79 -15.16 -0.01
C GLN A 131 2.04 -16.31 -1.01
N LEU A 132 3.24 -16.40 -1.59
CA LEU A 132 3.64 -17.50 -2.47
C LEU A 132 3.74 -18.83 -1.73
N GLU A 133 4.37 -18.85 -0.55
CA GLU A 133 4.48 -20.06 0.28
C GLU A 133 3.10 -20.54 0.73
N PHE A 134 2.26 -19.63 1.23
CA PHE A 134 0.87 -19.96 1.59
C PHE A 134 0.09 -20.51 0.40
N ALA A 135 0.18 -19.85 -0.76
CA ALA A 135 -0.53 -20.27 -1.96
C ALA A 135 -0.12 -21.68 -2.41
N ARG A 136 1.18 -21.98 -2.41
CA ARG A 136 1.71 -23.31 -2.77
C ARG A 136 1.39 -24.39 -1.73
N ALA A 137 1.21 -24.00 -0.47
CA ALA A 137 0.71 -24.88 0.59
C ALA A 137 -0.81 -25.12 0.52
N GLY A 138 -1.51 -24.54 -0.46
CA GLY A 138 -2.98 -24.66 -0.57
C GLY A 138 -3.75 -23.80 0.42
N ILE A 139 -3.09 -22.82 1.05
CA ILE A 139 -3.68 -21.97 2.09
C ILE A 139 -4.16 -20.65 1.45
N ILE A 140 -5.44 -20.34 1.65
CA ILE A 140 -6.04 -19.05 1.30
C ILE A 140 -5.90 -18.11 2.51
N THR A 141 -5.18 -17.01 2.35
CA THR A 141 -4.98 -16.00 3.41
C THR A 141 -6.10 -14.96 3.41
N LYS A 142 -6.20 -14.17 4.50
CA LYS A 142 -7.10 -13.01 4.54
C LYS A 142 -6.78 -12.00 3.44
N GLU A 143 -5.52 -11.82 3.06
CA GLU A 143 -5.16 -10.97 1.92
C GLU A 143 -5.70 -11.51 0.59
N MET A 144 -5.67 -12.84 0.37
CA MET A 144 -6.24 -13.44 -0.85
C MET A 144 -7.77 -13.27 -0.93
N ILE A 145 -8.47 -13.41 0.21
CA ILE A 145 -9.92 -13.13 0.30
C ILE A 145 -10.19 -11.64 0.02
N TYR A 146 -9.40 -10.76 0.63
CA TYR A 146 -9.53 -9.31 0.50
C TYR A 146 -9.43 -8.86 -0.97
N VAL A 147 -8.39 -9.30 -1.69
CA VAL A 147 -8.18 -8.88 -3.07
C VAL A 147 -9.20 -9.50 -4.03
N ALA A 148 -9.70 -10.72 -3.77
CA ALA A 148 -10.76 -11.31 -4.58
C ALA A 148 -12.04 -10.46 -4.53
N GLU A 149 -12.45 -10.03 -3.33
CA GLU A 149 -13.59 -9.14 -3.15
C GLU A 149 -13.36 -7.77 -3.81
N ARG A 150 -12.13 -7.22 -3.67
CA ARG A 150 -11.77 -5.91 -4.24
C ARG A 150 -11.82 -5.91 -5.77
N GLU A 151 -11.33 -6.98 -6.40
CA GLU A 151 -11.35 -7.14 -7.87
C GLU A 151 -12.75 -7.35 -8.45
N ASN A 152 -13.69 -7.87 -7.64
CA ASN A 152 -15.10 -7.95 -8.02
C ASN A 152 -15.85 -6.63 -7.86
N LEU A 153 -15.22 -5.56 -7.36
CA LEU A 153 -15.86 -4.25 -7.11
C LEU A 153 -17.15 -4.40 -6.28
N GLY A 154 -17.14 -5.33 -5.30
CA GLY A 154 -18.28 -5.58 -4.41
C GLY A 154 -19.42 -6.41 -5.00
N ARG A 155 -19.28 -6.90 -6.25
CA ARG A 155 -20.25 -7.83 -6.83
C ARG A 155 -20.24 -9.15 -6.05
N LYS A 156 -21.43 -9.66 -5.73
CA LYS A 156 -21.62 -10.96 -5.05
C LYS A 156 -21.86 -12.12 -6.01
N GLN A 157 -22.17 -11.82 -7.26
CA GLN A 157 -22.48 -12.79 -8.29
C GLN A 157 -21.96 -12.32 -9.64
N ILE A 158 -21.78 -13.27 -10.55
CA ILE A 158 -21.45 -13.01 -11.95
C ILE A 158 -22.57 -12.17 -12.56
N LEU A 159 -22.21 -11.14 -13.33
CA LEU A 159 -23.20 -10.40 -14.12
C LEU A 159 -23.64 -11.25 -15.31
N GLU A 160 -24.92 -11.22 -15.66
CA GLU A 160 -25.47 -11.92 -16.82
C GLU A 160 -24.66 -11.63 -18.10
N ARG A 161 -24.20 -10.39 -18.27
CA ARG A 161 -23.38 -9.96 -19.41
C ARG A 161 -21.88 -10.26 -19.30
N ALA A 162 -21.38 -10.82 -18.20
CA ALA A 162 -19.94 -10.88 -17.94
C ALA A 162 -19.17 -11.70 -18.98
N GLU A 163 -19.68 -12.88 -19.34
CA GLU A 163 -19.06 -13.74 -20.36
C GLU A 163 -19.08 -13.09 -21.74
N ALA A 164 -20.21 -12.50 -22.12
CA ALA A 164 -20.34 -11.77 -23.37
C ALA A 164 -19.39 -10.55 -23.43
N ALA A 165 -19.27 -9.78 -22.34
CA ALA A 165 -18.37 -8.64 -22.26
C ALA A 165 -16.88 -9.05 -22.31
N LEU A 166 -16.51 -10.20 -21.75
CA LEU A 166 -15.17 -10.76 -21.89
C LEU A 166 -14.89 -11.21 -23.33
N ALA A 167 -15.87 -11.81 -24.01
CA ALA A 167 -15.77 -12.23 -25.40
C ALA A 167 -15.74 -11.06 -26.41
N ASP A 168 -16.28 -9.90 -26.02
CA ASP A 168 -16.23 -8.64 -26.80
C ASP A 168 -14.86 -7.94 -26.72
N GLY A 169 -13.89 -8.53 -26.02
CA GLY A 169 -12.51 -8.06 -25.95
C GLY A 169 -11.50 -9.11 -26.43
N GLU A 170 -10.28 -8.65 -26.72
CA GLU A 170 -9.13 -9.52 -26.98
C GLU A 170 -8.14 -9.44 -25.81
N SER A 171 -7.86 -10.57 -25.18
CA SER A 171 -6.97 -10.66 -24.01
C SER A 171 -5.59 -11.23 -24.34
N PHE A 172 -5.37 -11.61 -25.60
CA PHE A 172 -4.20 -12.29 -26.15
C PHE A 172 -3.88 -13.59 -25.40
N GLY A 173 -4.92 -14.38 -25.09
CA GLY A 173 -4.81 -15.65 -24.35
C GLY A 173 -4.64 -15.50 -22.84
N ALA A 174 -5.14 -14.43 -22.24
CA ALA A 174 -5.25 -14.35 -20.78
C ALA A 174 -6.38 -15.28 -20.27
N ALA A 175 -6.35 -15.60 -18.97
CA ALA A 175 -7.37 -16.43 -18.32
C ALA A 175 -8.11 -15.58 -17.29
N VAL A 176 -8.77 -14.52 -17.75
CA VAL A 176 -9.58 -13.61 -16.93
C VAL A 176 -10.93 -14.28 -16.66
N PRO A 177 -11.29 -14.59 -15.40
CA PRO A 177 -12.59 -15.18 -15.11
C PRO A 177 -13.68 -14.10 -15.07
N ALA A 178 -14.94 -14.50 -15.29
CA ALA A 178 -16.09 -13.62 -15.13
C ALA A 178 -16.30 -13.15 -13.67
N PHE A 179 -15.72 -13.87 -12.71
CA PHE A 179 -15.75 -13.56 -11.28
C PHE A 179 -14.50 -14.08 -10.58
N ILE A 180 -13.93 -13.27 -9.70
CA ILE A 180 -12.68 -13.58 -9.01
C ILE A 180 -12.99 -14.27 -7.69
N THR A 181 -12.52 -15.50 -7.50
CA THR A 181 -12.64 -16.21 -6.22
C THR A 181 -11.33 -16.16 -5.43
N PRO A 182 -11.36 -16.30 -4.09
CA PRO A 182 -10.14 -16.42 -3.30
C PRO A 182 -9.26 -17.60 -3.75
N GLU A 183 -9.88 -18.68 -4.23
CA GLU A 183 -9.16 -19.83 -4.77
C GLU A 183 -8.45 -19.51 -6.09
N PHE A 184 -9.10 -18.78 -7.01
CA PHE A 184 -8.46 -18.32 -8.24
C PHE A 184 -7.25 -17.41 -7.94
N VAL A 185 -7.39 -16.52 -6.94
CA VAL A 185 -6.27 -15.69 -6.46
C VAL A 185 -5.12 -16.56 -5.95
N ARG A 186 -5.41 -17.56 -5.10
CA ARG A 186 -4.42 -18.51 -4.59
C ARG A 186 -3.71 -19.25 -5.73
N GLU A 187 -4.44 -19.76 -6.72
CA GLU A 187 -3.88 -20.45 -7.87
C GLU A 187 -2.95 -19.56 -8.70
N GLU A 188 -3.36 -18.32 -9.00
CA GLU A 188 -2.55 -17.34 -9.74
C GLU A 188 -1.23 -17.03 -9.02
N ILE A 189 -1.28 -16.91 -7.69
CA ILE A 189 -0.09 -16.69 -6.85
C ILE A 189 0.79 -17.95 -6.84
N ALA A 190 0.21 -19.14 -6.63
CA ALA A 190 0.95 -20.39 -6.54
C ALA A 190 1.78 -20.70 -7.80
N ARG A 191 1.24 -20.35 -8.98
CA ARG A 191 1.90 -20.48 -10.28
C ARG A 191 2.76 -19.27 -10.67
N GLY A 192 2.92 -18.28 -9.78
CA GLY A 192 3.78 -17.12 -9.98
C GLY A 192 3.31 -16.13 -11.04
N ARG A 193 2.01 -16.13 -11.37
CA ARG A 193 1.40 -15.21 -12.36
C ARG A 193 0.78 -13.96 -11.74
N ALA A 194 0.64 -13.95 -10.42
CA ALA A 194 0.22 -12.79 -9.65
C ALA A 194 0.94 -12.69 -8.31
N ILE A 195 0.96 -11.49 -7.73
CA ILE A 195 1.56 -11.20 -6.43
C ILE A 195 0.66 -10.28 -5.60
N ILE A 196 0.76 -10.41 -4.27
CA ILE A 196 0.19 -9.47 -3.30
C ILE A 196 1.35 -8.87 -2.48
N PRO A 197 1.85 -7.67 -2.83
CA PRO A 197 2.98 -7.03 -2.13
C PRO A 197 2.53 -6.57 -0.73
N SER A 198 2.80 -7.39 0.29
CA SER A 198 2.15 -7.25 1.59
C SER A 198 3.07 -7.58 2.77
N ASN A 199 4.20 -6.87 2.85
CA ASN A 199 5.18 -7.00 3.93
C ASN A 199 4.49 -7.04 5.30
N ILE A 200 4.93 -7.97 6.16
CA ILE A 200 4.38 -8.22 7.51
C ILE A 200 4.47 -7.00 8.43
N ASN A 201 5.38 -6.07 8.13
CA ASN A 201 5.57 -4.83 8.89
C ASN A 201 4.76 -3.64 8.36
N HIS A 202 4.11 -3.77 7.21
CA HIS A 202 3.21 -2.75 6.65
C HIS A 202 1.76 -3.08 7.02
N ALA A 203 1.42 -2.81 8.28
CA ALA A 203 0.12 -3.21 8.84
C ALA A 203 -1.01 -2.24 8.52
N GLU A 204 -0.67 -1.05 8.00
CA GLU A 204 -1.57 0.00 7.52
C GLU A 204 -2.15 -0.31 6.12
N LEU A 205 -1.56 -1.26 5.42
CA LEU A 205 -1.88 -1.63 4.04
C LEU A 205 -3.32 -2.16 3.89
N GLU A 206 -4.01 -1.69 2.86
CA GLU A 206 -5.20 -2.29 2.24
C GLU A 206 -4.74 -3.17 1.07
N PRO A 207 -4.79 -4.51 1.16
CA PRO A 207 -4.20 -5.38 0.14
C PRO A 207 -4.74 -5.15 -1.27
N MET A 208 -3.86 -5.35 -2.24
CA MET A 208 -4.16 -5.33 -3.67
C MET A 208 -3.35 -6.42 -4.38
N ILE A 209 -3.78 -6.80 -5.59
CA ILE A 209 -3.15 -7.85 -6.39
C ILE A 209 -2.67 -7.32 -7.73
N ILE A 210 -1.48 -7.77 -8.14
CA ILE A 210 -0.87 -7.47 -9.43
C ILE A 210 -0.75 -8.77 -10.22
N GLY A 211 -1.36 -8.84 -11.39
CA GLY A 211 -1.27 -9.99 -12.29
C GLY A 211 -2.08 -9.76 -13.56
N ARG A 212 -1.77 -10.52 -14.62
CA ARG A 212 -2.36 -10.33 -15.96
C ARG A 212 -3.89 -10.54 -15.99
N ASN A 213 -4.41 -11.39 -15.11
CA ASN A 213 -5.83 -11.76 -15.09
C ASN A 213 -6.69 -10.90 -14.14
N PHE A 214 -6.14 -9.77 -13.69
CA PHE A 214 -6.77 -8.83 -12.76
C PHE A 214 -6.86 -7.44 -13.41
N LEU A 215 -7.53 -6.50 -12.76
CA LEU A 215 -7.53 -5.10 -13.20
C LEU A 215 -6.08 -4.61 -13.37
N VAL A 216 -5.81 -3.85 -14.44
CA VAL A 216 -4.50 -3.22 -14.61
C VAL A 216 -4.26 -2.25 -13.46
N LYS A 217 -3.06 -2.32 -12.87
CA LYS A 217 -2.65 -1.50 -11.73
C LYS A 217 -1.62 -0.47 -12.16
N ILE A 218 -1.63 0.70 -11.55
CA ILE A 218 -0.72 1.80 -11.84
C ILE A 218 0.13 2.18 -10.62
N ASN A 219 1.33 2.69 -10.89
CA ASN A 219 2.26 3.15 -9.88
C ASN A 219 2.53 4.65 -10.05
N ALA A 220 2.63 5.38 -8.94
CA ALA A 220 3.15 6.74 -8.92
C ALA A 220 4.53 6.80 -8.24
N ASN A 221 5.45 7.55 -8.82
CA ASN A 221 6.77 7.78 -8.21
C ASN A 221 6.75 9.08 -7.43
N ILE A 222 7.21 9.04 -6.18
CA ILE A 222 7.49 10.20 -5.34
C ILE A 222 8.94 10.13 -4.87
N GLY A 223 9.36 11.06 -4.01
CA GLY A 223 10.70 11.07 -3.46
C GLY A 223 11.23 12.49 -3.33
N ASN A 224 11.95 12.71 -2.24
CA ASN A 224 12.74 13.90 -2.06
C ASN A 224 13.97 13.90 -2.99
N SER A 225 14.47 15.09 -3.30
CA SER A 225 15.73 15.27 -4.01
C SER A 225 16.73 16.03 -3.14
N ALA A 226 18.00 15.98 -3.51
CA ALA A 226 19.05 16.76 -2.84
C ALA A 226 18.82 18.29 -2.86
N VAL A 227 17.89 18.77 -3.69
CA VAL A 227 17.67 20.21 -3.97
C VAL A 227 16.40 20.74 -3.33
N THR A 228 15.33 19.93 -3.22
CA THR A 228 14.02 20.34 -2.71
C THR A 228 13.25 19.17 -2.08
N SER A 229 12.34 19.52 -1.17
CA SER A 229 11.29 18.71 -0.51
C SER A 229 11.46 18.51 1.00
N SER A 230 10.32 18.50 1.71
CA SER A 230 10.18 18.18 3.13
C SER A 230 9.43 16.86 3.33
N VAL A 231 9.43 16.34 4.55
CA VAL A 231 8.66 15.13 4.90
C VAL A 231 7.18 15.31 4.60
N GLU A 232 6.64 16.47 4.95
CA GLU A 232 5.22 16.82 4.78
C GLU A 232 4.82 16.83 3.31
N GLU A 233 5.68 17.37 2.44
CA GLU A 233 5.45 17.38 0.99
C GLU A 233 5.45 15.95 0.41
N GLU A 234 6.33 15.06 0.87
CA GLU A 234 6.33 13.67 0.39
C GLU A 234 5.09 12.87 0.83
N VAL A 235 4.61 13.09 2.06
CA VAL A 235 3.35 12.49 2.51
C VAL A 235 2.18 13.04 1.71
N ASP A 236 2.10 14.35 1.46
CA ASP A 236 1.01 14.93 0.65
C ASP A 236 1.07 14.44 -0.82
N LYS A 237 2.26 14.33 -1.43
CA LYS A 237 2.41 13.73 -2.78
C LYS A 237 1.87 12.30 -2.83
N MET A 238 2.18 11.49 -1.81
CA MET A 238 1.64 10.13 -1.70
C MET A 238 0.11 10.16 -1.60
N VAL A 239 -0.45 10.94 -0.67
CA VAL A 239 -1.90 11.07 -0.46
C VAL A 239 -2.60 11.56 -1.73
N TRP A 240 -2.00 12.52 -2.42
CA TRP A 240 -2.52 13.06 -3.67
C TRP A 240 -2.50 12.02 -4.79
N ALA A 241 -1.42 11.26 -4.94
CA ALA A 241 -1.31 10.21 -5.95
C ALA A 241 -2.38 9.13 -5.75
N ILE A 242 -2.53 8.61 -4.52
CA ILE A 242 -3.48 7.54 -4.22
C ILE A 242 -4.93 8.02 -4.29
N ARG A 243 -5.18 9.31 -4.01
CA ARG A 243 -6.50 9.94 -4.21
C ARG A 243 -6.96 9.87 -5.66
N TRP A 244 -6.03 9.94 -6.61
CA TRP A 244 -6.30 9.92 -8.05
C TRP A 244 -6.10 8.56 -8.71
N GLY A 245 -5.95 7.49 -7.94
CA GLY A 245 -5.96 6.13 -8.45
C GLY A 245 -4.61 5.42 -8.50
N ALA A 246 -3.54 5.97 -7.91
CA ALA A 246 -2.29 5.23 -7.79
C ALA A 246 -2.49 3.99 -6.89
N ASP A 247 -2.35 2.80 -7.46
CA ASP A 247 -2.51 1.52 -6.74
C ASP A 247 -1.30 1.18 -5.88
N THR A 248 -0.14 1.69 -6.27
CA THR A 248 1.15 1.56 -5.57
C THR A 248 1.91 2.87 -5.68
N VAL A 249 2.83 3.09 -4.75
CA VAL A 249 3.72 4.25 -4.79
C VAL A 249 5.15 3.78 -4.57
N MET A 250 6.10 4.29 -5.36
CA MET A 250 7.52 4.09 -5.08
C MET A 250 8.11 5.35 -4.49
N ASP A 251 8.78 5.19 -3.34
CA ASP A 251 9.67 6.20 -2.79
C ASP A 251 11.04 6.08 -3.50
N LEU A 252 11.32 7.03 -4.38
CA LEU A 252 12.58 7.16 -5.12
C LEU A 252 13.46 8.27 -4.56
N SER A 253 13.28 8.59 -3.27
CA SER A 253 14.11 9.53 -2.52
C SER A 253 15.62 9.29 -2.72
N THR A 254 16.36 10.39 -2.91
CA THR A 254 17.82 10.41 -3.02
C THR A 254 18.42 11.49 -2.12
N GLY A 255 19.71 11.39 -1.79
CA GLY A 255 20.36 12.32 -0.88
C GLY A 255 20.05 12.07 0.60
N ARG A 256 19.57 13.11 1.28
CA ARG A 256 19.49 13.18 2.75
C ARG A 256 18.11 12.77 3.27
N ASN A 257 18.04 12.36 4.54
CA ASN A 257 16.80 12.03 5.25
C ASN A 257 15.97 10.88 4.64
N ILE A 258 16.52 10.05 3.74
CA ILE A 258 15.78 8.98 3.04
C ILE A 258 15.04 8.07 4.01
N HIS A 259 15.74 7.57 5.04
CA HIS A 259 15.13 6.66 6.01
C HIS A 259 13.97 7.32 6.76
N THR A 260 14.18 8.52 7.28
CA THR A 260 13.16 9.24 8.05
C THR A 260 11.94 9.56 7.18
N THR A 261 12.15 10.12 5.99
CA THR A 261 11.06 10.42 5.04
C THR A 261 10.25 9.18 4.68
N ARG A 262 10.94 8.05 4.42
CA ARG A 262 10.27 6.79 4.11
C ARG A 262 9.43 6.25 5.25
N GLU A 263 9.87 6.41 6.50
CA GLU A 263 9.08 6.00 7.66
C GLU A 263 7.75 6.77 7.74
N TRP A 264 7.80 8.09 7.52
CA TRP A 264 6.58 8.91 7.44
C TRP A 264 5.64 8.47 6.32
N ILE A 265 6.16 8.21 5.12
CA ILE A 265 5.38 7.71 3.99
C ILE A 265 4.74 6.36 4.35
N LEU A 266 5.53 5.40 4.83
CA LEU A 266 5.08 4.03 5.06
C LEU A 266 4.00 3.93 6.13
N ARG A 267 4.14 4.68 7.23
CA ARG A 267 3.15 4.75 8.33
C ARG A 267 1.85 5.44 7.92
N ASN A 268 1.88 6.19 6.82
CA ASN A 268 0.72 6.89 6.27
C ASN A 268 0.19 6.23 4.97
N ALA A 269 0.80 5.16 4.47
CA ALA A 269 0.41 4.56 3.21
C ALA A 269 -0.59 3.41 3.42
N PRO A 270 -1.82 3.49 2.85
CA PRO A 270 -2.75 2.37 2.80
C PRO A 270 -2.48 1.47 1.58
N ILE A 271 -1.52 1.80 0.72
CA ILE A 271 -1.16 1.05 -0.49
C ILE A 271 0.27 0.51 -0.39
N PRO A 272 0.68 -0.45 -1.22
CA PRO A 272 2.05 -0.96 -1.21
C PRO A 272 3.07 0.13 -1.55
N ILE A 273 4.14 0.21 -0.74
CA ILE A 273 5.28 1.11 -0.99
C ILE A 273 6.46 0.32 -1.56
N GLY A 274 6.92 0.73 -2.73
CA GLY A 274 8.14 0.23 -3.34
C GLY A 274 9.34 1.16 -3.11
N THR A 275 10.54 0.63 -3.23
CA THR A 275 11.80 1.40 -3.16
C THR A 275 12.81 0.81 -4.13
N VAL A 276 13.90 1.53 -4.36
CA VAL A 276 15.10 0.99 -5.02
C VAL A 276 16.22 0.99 -3.98
N PRO A 277 16.48 -0.13 -3.27
CA PRO A 277 17.42 -0.15 -2.14
C PRO A 277 18.83 0.35 -2.46
N ILE A 278 19.25 0.23 -3.73
CA ILE A 278 20.57 0.70 -4.16
C ILE A 278 20.74 2.21 -4.03
N TYR A 279 19.66 3.01 -4.07
CA TYR A 279 19.76 4.47 -3.95
C TYR A 279 20.22 4.86 -2.55
N GLN A 280 19.59 4.31 -1.51
CA GLN A 280 20.02 4.55 -0.14
C GLN A 280 21.40 3.93 0.13
N ALA A 281 21.69 2.75 -0.43
CA ALA A 281 22.99 2.14 -0.31
C ALA A 281 24.10 3.05 -0.89
N LEU A 282 23.87 3.65 -2.05
CA LEU A 282 24.80 4.57 -2.69
C LEU A 282 25.03 5.84 -1.85
N GLU A 283 24.00 6.37 -1.21
CA GLU A 283 24.12 7.50 -0.29
C GLU A 283 24.96 7.17 0.96
N LYS A 284 24.83 5.96 1.51
CA LYS A 284 25.66 5.50 2.64
C LYS A 284 27.15 5.45 2.30
N CYS A 285 27.52 5.31 1.03
CA CYS A 285 28.91 5.39 0.55
C CYS A 285 29.24 6.73 -0.14
N ASN A 286 28.52 7.81 0.19
CA ASN A 286 28.73 9.18 -0.31
C ASN A 286 28.67 9.31 -1.83
N GLY A 287 27.79 8.56 -2.49
CA GLY A 287 27.60 8.64 -3.94
C GLY A 287 28.66 7.91 -4.76
N ASP A 288 29.62 7.22 -4.13
CA ASP A 288 30.72 6.54 -4.82
C ASP A 288 30.35 5.08 -5.12
N PRO A 289 30.01 4.72 -6.37
CA PRO A 289 29.56 3.38 -6.72
C PRO A 289 30.67 2.32 -6.56
N VAL A 290 31.95 2.73 -6.56
CA VAL A 290 33.08 1.80 -6.38
C VAL A 290 33.19 1.35 -4.91
N LYS A 291 32.58 2.10 -3.98
CA LYS A 291 32.54 1.76 -2.55
C LYS A 291 31.31 0.95 -2.15
N LEU A 292 30.42 0.63 -3.08
CA LEU A 292 29.31 -0.27 -2.81
C LEU A 292 29.83 -1.68 -2.51
N THR A 293 29.34 -2.24 -1.41
CA THR A 293 29.66 -3.60 -0.96
C THR A 293 28.38 -4.37 -0.69
N TRP A 294 28.48 -5.70 -0.69
CA TRP A 294 27.37 -6.55 -0.29
C TRP A 294 26.90 -6.24 1.14
N GLU A 295 27.82 -6.02 2.07
CA GLU A 295 27.52 -5.74 3.47
C GLU A 295 26.66 -4.48 3.62
N LEU A 296 26.97 -3.45 2.83
CA LEU A 296 26.22 -2.20 2.82
C LEU A 296 24.83 -2.38 2.20
N TYR A 297 24.74 -3.10 1.07
CA TYR A 297 23.45 -3.39 0.44
C TYR A 297 22.56 -4.26 1.35
N ARG A 298 23.13 -5.29 1.98
CA ARG A 298 22.45 -6.16 2.95
C ARG A 298 21.95 -5.40 4.19
N ASP A 299 22.72 -4.44 4.71
CA ASP A 299 22.27 -3.57 5.80
C ASP A 299 21.12 -2.62 5.38
N THR A 300 20.95 -2.39 4.08
CA THR A 300 19.91 -1.53 3.52
C THR A 300 18.61 -2.28 3.21
N LEU A 301 18.69 -3.59 2.92
CA LEU A 301 17.54 -4.49 2.79
C LEU A 301 16.88 -4.75 4.16
#